data_AF-A0A413DL43-F1
#
_entry.id   AF-A0A413DL43-F1
#
_cell.length_a   1.000
_cell.length_b   1.000
_cell.length_c   1.000
_cell.angle_alpha   90.00
_cell.angle_beta   90.00
_cell.angle_gamma   90.00
#
_symmetry.space_group_name_H-M   'P 1'
#
loop_
_entity.id
_entity.type
_entity.pdbx_description
1 polymer ?
#
loop_
_entity_poly.entity_id
_entity_poly.type
_entity_poly.pdbx_seq_one_letter_code
_entity_poly.pdbx_strand_id
1 'polypeptide(L)'
;RIAISNYRIKDMTESTVTFSAKDYKNQGLWKEITISGEEFIRRFLMHVPPKRFVRIRHYGLLSSRNKKKKITLCRNILGCKKYISKLKDMDTPAIIRLLYNKDICKCSS
;
A
#
# COMPACT_ATOMS: atom_id res chain seq x y z
N ARG A 1 6.77 1.90 -2.03
CA ARG A 1 7.75 1.23 -1.15
C ARG A 1 8.74 2.29 -0.74
N ILE A 2 8.71 2.69 0.53
CA ILE A 2 9.35 3.91 1.00
C ILE A 2 10.61 3.54 1.79
N ALA A 3 11.66 4.33 1.60
CA ALA A 3 12.96 4.30 2.26
C ALA A 3 14.00 3.34 1.64
N ILE A 4 15.21 3.87 1.48
CA ILE A 4 16.43 3.07 1.39
C ILE A 4 16.55 2.37 2.74
N SER A 5 16.26 1.08 2.76
CA SER A 5 16.41 0.21 3.94
C SER A 5 17.83 -0.33 4.01
N ASN A 6 18.29 -0.72 5.19
CA ASN A 6 19.66 -1.23 5.40
C ASN A 6 20.03 -2.37 4.45
N TYR A 7 19.08 -3.26 4.10
CA TYR A 7 19.32 -4.35 3.14
C TYR A 7 19.77 -3.88 1.74
N ARG A 8 19.52 -2.61 1.41
CA ARG A 8 19.90 -2.05 0.12
C ARG A 8 21.34 -1.56 0.10
N ILE A 9 21.95 -1.28 1.25
CA ILE A 9 23.34 -0.87 1.36
C ILE A 9 24.21 -2.08 1.04
N LYS A 10 25.15 -1.92 0.11
CA LYS A 10 26.02 -2.98 -0.39
C LYS A 10 27.43 -2.83 0.13
N ASP A 11 27.90 -1.59 0.16
CA ASP A 11 29.24 -1.26 0.60
C ASP A 11 29.30 0.17 1.14
N MET A 12 30.28 0.44 2.00
CA MET A 12 30.54 1.76 2.56
C MET A 12 32.04 1.94 2.78
N THR A 13 32.56 3.03 2.23
CA THR A 13 33.93 3.50 2.44
C THR A 13 33.91 4.74 3.34
N GLU A 14 35.08 5.32 3.64
CA GLU A 14 35.17 6.56 4.43
C GLU A 14 34.42 7.74 3.80
N SER A 15 34.31 7.77 2.47
CA SER A 15 33.74 8.91 1.74
C SER A 15 32.45 8.59 0.99
N THR A 16 32.17 7.32 0.69
CA THR A 16 31.06 6.93 -0.20
C THR A 16 30.25 5.75 0.33
N VAL A 17 28.98 5.71 -0.09
CA VAL A 17 28.05 4.62 0.20
C VAL A 17 27.51 4.08 -1.12
N THR A 18 27.59 2.77 -1.31
CA THR A 18 27.03 2.05 -2.45
C THR A 18 25.75 1.34 -2.02
N PHE A 19 24.63 1.61 -2.70
CA PHE A 19 23.35 0.97 -2.40
C PHE A 19 22.55 0.63 -3.67
N SER A 20 21.72 -0.41 -3.56
CA SER A 20 20.80 -0.84 -4.60
C SER A 20 19.55 0.05 -4.66
N ALA A 21 19.22 0.53 -5.85
CA ALA A 21 18.04 1.35 -6.12
C ALA A 21 17.30 0.83 -7.34
N LYS A 22 15.97 1.00 -7.33
CA LYS A 22 15.12 0.65 -8.46
C LYS A 22 15.10 1.82 -9.44
N ASP A 23 15.54 1.58 -10.66
CA ASP A 23 15.53 2.57 -11.74
C ASP A 23 14.17 2.63 -12.41
N TYR A 24 13.29 3.48 -11.90
CA TYR A 24 11.96 3.65 -12.47
C TYR A 24 11.95 4.26 -13.88
N LYS A 25 13.04 4.89 -14.33
CA LYS A 25 13.15 5.38 -15.71
C LYS A 25 13.41 4.21 -16.67
N ASN A 26 14.21 3.23 -16.23
CA ASN A 26 14.59 2.07 -17.02
C ASN A 26 13.81 0.82 -16.59
N GLN A 27 12.49 0.86 -16.79
CA GLN A 27 11.57 -0.29 -16.56
C GLN A 27 11.58 -0.88 -15.14
N GLY A 28 12.15 -0.17 -14.17
CA GLY A 28 12.23 -0.65 -12.80
C GLY A 28 13.32 -1.69 -12.57
N LEU A 29 14.37 -1.72 -13.38
CA LEU A 29 15.53 -2.57 -13.12
C LEU A 29 16.25 -2.16 -11.83
N TRP A 30 16.87 -3.11 -11.14
CA TRP A 30 17.70 -2.80 -9.97
C TRP A 30 19.11 -2.44 -10.43
N LYS A 31 19.65 -1.37 -9.87
CA LYS A 31 21.03 -0.92 -10.12
C LYS A 31 21.71 -0.51 -8.83
N GLU A 32 23.03 -0.60 -8.82
CA GLU A 32 23.85 -0.07 -7.73
C GLU A 32 24.16 1.41 -8.01
N ILE A 33 24.11 2.21 -6.95
CA ILE A 33 24.38 3.64 -6.98
C ILE A 33 25.37 3.93 -5.87
N THR A 34 26.48 4.58 -6.23
CA THR A 34 27.48 5.08 -5.30
C THR A 34 27.38 6.60 -5.23
N ILE A 35 27.26 7.13 -4.02
CA ILE A 35 27.22 8.57 -3.72
C ILE A 35 28.07 8.88 -2.49
N SER A 36 28.36 10.15 -2.23
CA SER A 36 29.02 10.54 -0.99
C SER A 36 28.18 10.17 0.24
N GLY A 37 28.85 9.91 1.37
CA GLY A 37 28.19 9.63 2.64
C GLY A 37 27.23 10.75 3.07
N GLU A 38 27.62 12.00 2.86
CA GLU A 38 26.78 13.18 3.16
C GLU A 38 25.49 13.18 2.33
N GLU A 39 25.59 12.93 1.02
CA GLU A 39 24.42 12.91 0.14
C GLU A 39 23.52 11.70 0.44
N PHE A 40 24.13 10.57 0.86
CA PHE A 40 23.39 9.42 1.34
C PHE A 40 22.57 9.75 2.59
N ILE A 41 23.19 10.36 3.61
CA ILE A 41 22.51 10.75 4.85
C ILE A 41 21.39 11.75 4.55
N ARG A 42 21.65 12.77 3.72
CA ARG A 42 20.64 13.76 3.32
C ARG A 42 19.42 13.08 2.68
N ARG A 43 19.62 12.14 1.76
CA ARG A 43 18.54 11.37 1.11
C ARG A 43 17.84 10.43 2.08
N PHE A 44 18.61 9.76 2.95
CA PHE A 44 18.09 8.83 3.94
C PHE A 44 17.16 9.53 4.93
N LEU A 45 17.55 10.70 5.45
CA LEU A 45 16.77 11.47 6.41
C LEU A 45 15.46 12.02 5.83
N MET A 46 15.38 12.29 4.52
CA MET A 46 14.09 12.62 3.88
C MET A 46 13.04 11.51 4.03
N HIS A 47 13.44 10.28 4.36
CA HIS A 47 12.53 9.16 4.58
C HIS A 47 12.10 8.98 6.03
N VAL A 48 12.75 9.66 6.98
CA VAL A 48 12.47 9.58 8.41
C VAL A 48 11.57 10.76 8.81
N PRO A 49 10.25 10.54 8.96
CA PRO A 49 9.36 11.60 9.39
C PRO A 49 9.67 12.01 10.85
N PRO A 50 9.51 13.30 11.21
CA PRO A 50 9.64 13.73 12.60
C PRO A 50 8.71 12.97 13.54
N LYS A 51 9.04 12.95 14.84
CA LYS A 51 8.20 12.32 15.86
C LYS A 51 6.77 12.87 15.78
N ARG A 52 5.78 11.97 15.82
CA ARG A 52 4.33 12.27 15.67
C ARG A 52 3.89 12.71 14.26
N PHE A 53 4.78 12.77 13.28
CA PHE A 53 4.40 13.05 11.90
C PHE A 53 3.95 11.77 11.20
N VAL A 54 2.65 11.64 10.97
CA VAL A 54 2.06 10.48 10.28
C VAL A 54 2.05 10.71 8.78
N ARG A 55 2.54 9.73 8.01
CA ARG A 55 2.47 9.78 6.56
C ARG A 55 1.02 9.67 6.10
N ILE A 56 0.57 10.64 5.31
CA ILE A 56 -0.73 10.59 4.64
C ILE A 56 -0.65 9.51 3.54
N ARG A 57 -1.33 8.39 3.75
CA ARG A 57 -1.34 7.28 2.76
C ARG A 57 -2.16 7.61 1.52
N HIS A 58 -3.24 8.36 1.71
CA HIS A 58 -4.15 8.75 0.64
C HIS A 58 -4.60 10.18 0.85
N TYR A 59 -4.41 11.00 -0.17
CA TYR A 59 -4.93 12.36 -0.26
C TYR A 59 -5.90 12.47 -1.44
N GLY A 60 -6.64 13.58 -1.53
CA GLY A 60 -7.58 13.81 -2.63
C GLY A 60 -8.72 12.77 -2.70
N LEU A 61 -8.92 12.20 -3.89
CA LEU A 61 -10.02 11.29 -4.22
C LEU A 61 -10.10 10.07 -3.29
N LEU A 62 -8.93 9.48 -2.96
CA LEU A 62 -8.83 8.24 -2.20
C LEU A 62 -8.68 8.45 -0.69
N SER A 63 -8.64 9.70 -0.22
CA SER A 63 -8.58 10.00 1.22
C SER A 63 -9.80 9.45 1.94
N SER A 64 -9.64 8.94 3.16
CA SER A 64 -10.73 8.26 3.90
C SER A 64 -12.00 9.11 4.02
N ARG A 65 -11.84 10.43 4.23
CA ARG A 65 -12.95 11.40 4.32
C ARG A 65 -13.73 11.52 3.01
N ASN A 66 -13.05 11.51 1.87
CA ASN A 66 -13.67 11.80 0.57
C ASN A 66 -13.99 10.54 -0.25
N LYS A 67 -13.29 9.43 0.00
CA LYS A 67 -13.31 8.20 -0.80
C LYS A 67 -14.73 7.71 -1.04
N LYS A 68 -15.56 7.61 0.00
CA LYS A 68 -16.94 7.08 -0.12
C LYS A 68 -17.78 7.91 -1.09
N LYS A 69 -17.75 9.25 -0.95
CA LYS A 69 -18.55 10.16 -1.79
C LYS A 69 -17.98 10.23 -3.20
N LYS A 70 -16.68 10.47 -3.33
CA LYS A 70 -16.05 10.72 -4.63
C LYS A 70 -15.97 9.46 -5.50
N ILE A 71 -15.69 8.28 -4.94
CA ILE A 71 -15.70 7.04 -5.71
C ILE A 71 -17.11 6.69 -6.21
N THR A 72 -18.14 6.94 -5.40
CA THR A 72 -19.53 6.76 -5.85
C THR A 72 -19.85 7.67 -7.02
N LEU A 73 -19.45 8.95 -6.96
CA LEU A 73 -19.62 9.89 -8.05
C LEU A 73 -18.91 9.43 -9.33
N CYS A 74 -17.63 9.03 -9.24
CA CYS A 74 -16.88 8.51 -10.38
C CYS A 74 -17.57 7.30 -11.01
N ARG A 75 -18.08 6.35 -10.20
CA ARG A 75 -18.80 5.16 -10.70
C ARG A 75 -20.08 5.53 -11.44
N ASN A 76 -20.83 6.52 -10.95
CA ASN A 76 -22.05 6.99 -11.62
C ASN A 76 -21.73 7.63 -12.97
N ILE A 77 -20.71 8.48 -13.03
CA ILE A 77 -20.27 9.13 -14.28
C ILE A 77 -19.81 8.08 -15.30
N LEU A 78 -19.09 7.05 -14.85
CA LEU A 78 -18.62 5.95 -15.69
C LEU A 78 -19.71 4.92 -16.03
N GLY A 79 -20.96 5.11 -15.59
CA GLY A 79 -22.05 4.16 -15.82
C GLY A 79 -21.81 2.78 -15.19
N CYS A 80 -20.95 2.69 -14.17
CA CYS A 80 -20.63 1.41 -13.52
C CYS A 80 -21.88 0.86 -12.80
N LYS A 81 -22.34 -0.33 -13.18
CA LYS A 81 -23.38 -1.05 -12.43
C LYS A 81 -22.89 -1.28 -11.00
N LYS A 82 -23.62 -0.74 -10.03
CA LYS A 82 -23.28 -0.89 -8.62
C LYS A 82 -23.41 -2.38 -8.25
N TYR A 83 -22.28 -3.01 -7.94
CA TYR A 83 -22.30 -4.37 -7.40
C TYR A 83 -22.94 -4.34 -6.00
N ILE A 84 -24.15 -4.87 -5.92
CA ILE A 84 -24.82 -5.12 -4.64
C ILE A 84 -24.41 -6.54 -4.25
N SER A 85 -23.63 -6.66 -3.17
CA SER A 85 -23.24 -7.97 -2.65
C SER A 85 -24.51 -8.75 -2.31
N LYS A 86 -24.60 -10.00 -2.78
CA LYS A 86 -25.67 -10.93 -2.38
C LYS A 86 -25.71 -11.13 -0.87
N LEU A 87 -24.58 -10.89 -0.19
CA LEU A 87 -24.42 -11.04 1.26
C LEU A 87 -24.91 -9.84 2.08
N LYS A 88 -25.26 -8.72 1.43
CA LYS A 88 -25.49 -7.44 2.12
C LYS A 88 -26.64 -7.50 3.14
N ASP A 89 -27.66 -8.29 2.83
CA ASP A 89 -28.89 -8.39 3.63
C ASP A 89 -29.08 -9.81 4.21
N MET A 90 -27.98 -10.60 4.28
CA MET A 90 -27.97 -11.95 4.84
C MET A 90 -27.43 -11.93 6.28
N ASP A 91 -27.96 -12.82 7.11
CA ASP A 91 -27.41 -13.07 8.44
C ASP A 91 -26.09 -13.88 8.37
N THR A 92 -25.30 -13.84 9.45
CA THR A 92 -24.00 -14.53 9.50
C THR A 92 -24.12 -16.05 9.24
N PRO A 93 -25.11 -16.77 9.78
CA PRO A 93 -25.32 -18.18 9.46
C PRO A 93 -25.60 -18.44 7.98
N ALA A 94 -26.46 -17.64 7.32
CA ALA A 94 -26.74 -17.79 5.91
C ALA A 94 -25.54 -17.43 5.05
N ILE A 95 -24.73 -16.43 5.43
CA ILE A 95 -23.48 -16.10 4.74
C ILE A 95 -22.52 -17.29 4.79
N ILE A 96 -22.31 -17.89 5.96
CA ILE A 96 -21.41 -19.04 6.12
C ILE A 96 -21.92 -20.24 5.34
N ARG A 97 -23.23 -20.49 5.38
CA ARG A 97 -23.86 -21.55 4.60
C ARG A 97 -23.71 -21.33 3.09
N LEU A 98 -23.86 -20.10 2.60
CA LEU A 98 -23.69 -19.80 1.17
C LEU A 98 -22.23 -19.91 0.71
N LEU A 99 -21.27 -19.47 1.53
CA LEU A 99 -19.86 -19.43 1.14
C LEU A 99 -19.15 -20.78 1.30
N TYR A 100 -19.49 -21.53 2.35
CA TYR A 100 -18.76 -22.73 2.76
C TYR A 100 -19.61 -23.99 2.75
N ASN A 101 -20.90 -23.88 2.36
CA ASN A 101 -21.86 -24.98 2.35
C ASN A 101 -21.97 -25.74 3.68
N LYS A 102 -21.70 -25.04 4.79
CA LYS A 102 -21.78 -25.56 6.17
C LYS A 102 -22.86 -24.83 6.95
N ASP A 103 -23.76 -25.59 7.54
CA ASP A 103 -24.79 -25.06 8.42
C ASP A 103 -24.27 -25.07 9.86
N ILE A 104 -23.82 -23.90 10.35
CA ILE A 104 -23.29 -23.76 11.71
C ILE A 104 -24.37 -23.87 12.80
N CYS A 105 -25.65 -23.86 12.42
CA CYS A 105 -26.77 -24.08 13.32
C CYS A 105 -27.09 -25.58 13.48
N LYS A 106 -26.38 -26.46 12.77
CA LYS A 106 -26.51 -27.92 12.89
C LYS A 106 -25.18 -28.52 13.31
N CYS A 107 -25.18 -29.30 14.39
CA CYS A 107 -24.02 -30.08 14.76
C CYS A 107 -23.85 -31.23 13.76
N SER A 108 -22.63 -31.46 13.27
CA SER A 108 -22.32 -32.68 12.52
C SER A 108 -22.43 -33.85 13.48
N SER A 109 -23.44 -34.70 13.27
CA SER A 109 -23.49 -36.05 13.87
C SER A 109 -22.41 -36.94 13.26
#